data_AF-A0A947NTB9-F1
#
_entry.id   AF-A0A947NTB9-F1
#
_cell.length_a   1.000
_cell.length_b   1.000
_cell.length_c   1.000
_cell.angle_alpha   90.00
_cell.angle_beta   90.00
_cell.angle_gamma   90.00
#
_symmetry.space_group_name_H-M   'P 1'
#
loop_
_entity.id
_entity.type
_entity.pdbx_description
1 polymer ?
#
loop_
_entity_poly.entity_id
_entity_poly.type
_entity_poly.pdbx_seq_one_letter_code
_entity_poly.pdbx_strand_id
1 'polypeptide(L)'
;EQEAANKTINFEIGCLRAIFYLAKSWGYIKENPAVGVKRLKEDTHKKPRFLTMEEVKLLLENCGDDLYPIFHTFLNTGMRKSELEHLEWKDIDFIRKKIKIRVKDTWRPKSSEREIPINEGLIELLTKHKKTKQGTLVFHRDDGQPIEPNSLRKKLMTLTKNLGFPDVTKLHTLRHTFASYLVMKGVDLPTVKKLLGHSSIDMTMIYSHLSDEHVDKAVEKLKF
;
A
#
# COMPACT_ATOMS: atom_id res chain seq x y z
N GLU A 1 3.62 3.05 31.85
CA GLU A 1 3.15 1.93 31.01
C GLU A 1 2.62 2.50 29.70
N GLN A 2 2.96 1.91 28.54
CA GLN A 2 2.37 2.32 27.27
C GLN A 2 1.05 1.55 27.08
N GLU A 3 -0.08 2.24 27.15
CA GLU A 3 -1.38 1.64 26.82
C GLU A 3 -1.41 1.20 25.35
N ALA A 4 -1.81 -0.04 25.11
CA ALA A 4 -1.97 -0.57 23.76
C ALA A 4 -3.13 0.14 23.04
N ALA A 5 -2.98 0.40 21.74
CA ALA A 5 -4.05 1.02 20.95
C ALA A 5 -5.32 0.15 20.94
N ASN A 6 -6.50 0.76 20.95
CA ASN A 6 -7.80 0.05 20.95
C ASN A 6 -7.91 -1.03 19.88
N LYS A 7 -7.33 -0.80 18.69
CA LYS A 7 -7.27 -1.78 17.60
C LYS A 7 -6.48 -3.03 17.97
N THR A 8 -5.35 -2.86 18.66
CA THR A 8 -4.53 -3.97 19.16
C THR A 8 -5.31 -4.78 20.19
N ILE A 9 -5.96 -4.10 21.14
CA ILE A 9 -6.79 -4.75 22.16
C ILE A 9 -7.95 -5.52 21.50
N ASN A 10 -8.63 -4.94 20.52
CA ASN A 10 -9.71 -5.61 19.79
C ASN A 10 -9.23 -6.83 18.99
N PHE A 11 -8.01 -6.78 18.44
CA PHE A 11 -7.39 -7.93 17.78
C PHE A 11 -7.15 -9.07 18.78
N GLU A 12 -6.58 -8.76 19.95
CA GLU A 12 -6.34 -9.75 21.02
C GLU A 12 -7.64 -10.33 21.56
N ILE A 13 -8.68 -9.51 21.79
CA ILE A 13 -10.04 -9.99 22.13
C ILE A 13 -10.54 -10.96 21.06
N GLY A 14 -10.31 -10.67 19.78
CA GLY A 14 -10.65 -11.55 18.67
C GLY A 14 -9.94 -12.90 18.75
N CYS A 15 -8.62 -12.90 19.01
CA CYS A 15 -7.83 -14.11 19.19
C CYS A 15 -8.34 -14.95 20.38
N LEU A 16 -8.56 -14.32 21.54
CA LEU A 16 -9.07 -15.00 22.73
C LEU A 16 -10.45 -15.62 22.48
N ARG A 17 -11.35 -14.88 21.82
CA ARG A 17 -12.67 -15.41 21.44
C ARG A 17 -12.55 -16.64 20.54
N ALA A 18 -11.63 -16.64 19.57
CA ALA A 18 -11.41 -17.78 18.69
C ALA A 18 -10.84 -19.00 19.44
N ILE A 19 -9.85 -18.78 20.32
CA ILE A 19 -9.25 -19.83 21.15
C ILE A 19 -10.31 -20.47 22.05
N PHE A 20 -11.09 -19.68 22.79
CA PHE A 20 -12.13 -20.20 23.68
C PHE A 20 -13.30 -20.81 22.91
N TYR A 21 -13.59 -20.36 21.70
CA TYR A 21 -14.56 -21.01 20.83
C TYR A 21 -14.11 -22.44 20.47
N LEU A 22 -12.84 -22.61 20.09
CA LEU A 22 -12.26 -23.94 19.82
C LEU A 22 -12.23 -24.81 21.07
N ALA A 23 -11.78 -24.27 22.21
CA ALA A 23 -11.75 -24.99 23.48
C ALA A 23 -13.15 -25.48 23.91
N LYS A 24 -14.19 -24.67 23.69
CA LYS A 24 -15.58 -25.08 23.90
C LYS A 24 -15.99 -26.19 22.93
N SER A 25 -15.67 -26.04 21.64
CA SER A 25 -16.02 -27.03 20.61
C SER A 25 -15.35 -28.40 20.84
N TRP A 26 -14.17 -28.41 21.47
CA TRP A 26 -13.44 -29.60 21.86
C TRP A 26 -13.83 -30.14 23.24
N GLY A 27 -14.76 -29.48 23.94
CA GLY A 27 -15.26 -29.93 25.24
C GLY A 27 -14.36 -29.61 26.44
N TYR A 28 -13.28 -28.85 26.27
CA TYR A 28 -12.40 -28.46 27.38
C TYR A 28 -13.06 -27.46 28.35
N ILE A 29 -14.01 -26.67 27.85
CA ILE A 29 -14.78 -25.70 28.65
C ILE A 29 -16.25 -25.73 28.26
N LYS A 30 -17.13 -25.36 29.18
CA LYS A 30 -18.59 -25.30 28.93
C LYS A 30 -19.01 -24.04 28.18
N GLU A 31 -18.35 -22.92 28.46
CA GLU A 31 -18.71 -21.60 27.94
C GLU A 31 -17.48 -20.79 27.56
N ASN A 32 -17.65 -19.85 26.63
CA ASN A 32 -16.58 -18.98 26.16
C ASN A 32 -16.58 -17.68 26.99
N PRO A 33 -15.59 -17.46 27.88
CA PRO A 33 -15.57 -16.30 28.78
C PRO A 33 -15.33 -14.98 28.02
N ALA A 34 -14.81 -15.01 26.79
CA ALA A 34 -14.49 -13.82 26.02
C ALA A 34 -15.67 -13.24 25.23
N VAL A 35 -16.84 -13.89 25.23
CA VAL A 35 -18.03 -13.44 24.49
C VAL A 35 -18.56 -12.11 25.04
N GLY A 36 -18.57 -11.94 26.36
CA GLY A 36 -19.07 -10.72 27.02
C GLY A 36 -18.15 -9.51 26.93
N VAL A 37 -16.89 -9.70 26.51
CA VAL A 37 -15.90 -8.61 26.44
C VAL A 37 -16.26 -7.68 25.28
N LYS A 38 -16.72 -6.47 25.59
CA LYS A 38 -17.08 -5.47 24.57
C LYS A 38 -15.82 -5.01 23.83
N ARG A 39 -15.94 -4.88 22.51
CA ARG A 39 -14.90 -4.25 21.71
C ARG A 39 -14.81 -2.76 22.06
N LEU A 40 -13.59 -2.26 22.11
CA LEU A 40 -13.32 -0.84 22.31
C LEU A 40 -13.67 -0.09 21.03
N LYS A 41 -14.17 1.16 21.17
CA LYS A 41 -14.39 2.04 20.02
C LYS A 41 -13.05 2.31 19.34
N GLU A 42 -12.95 1.97 18.07
CA GLU A 42 -11.80 2.30 17.24
C GLU A 42 -12.03 3.67 16.62
N ASP A 43 -11.01 4.52 16.64
CA ASP A 43 -11.02 5.75 15.85
C ASP A 43 -10.76 5.39 14.38
N THR A 44 -11.84 5.02 13.69
CA THR A 44 -11.83 4.61 12.28
C THR A 44 -11.62 5.78 11.32
N HIS A 45 -11.60 7.01 11.82
CA HIS A 45 -11.60 8.23 10.99
C HIS A 45 -10.22 8.85 10.78
N LYS A 46 -9.13 8.22 11.23
CA LYS A 46 -7.78 8.72 10.90
C LYS A 46 -7.54 8.64 9.40
N LYS A 47 -7.69 9.80 8.75
CA LYS A 47 -7.40 9.99 7.34
C LYS A 47 -5.97 9.52 7.08
N PRO A 48 -5.76 8.70 6.03
CA PRO A 48 -4.41 8.22 5.74
C PRO A 48 -3.52 9.41 5.38
N ARG A 49 -2.34 9.48 6.00
CA ARG A 49 -1.30 10.39 5.57
C ARG A 49 -0.87 10.03 4.14
N PHE A 50 -0.75 11.03 3.29
CA PHE A 50 -0.24 10.95 1.92
C PHE A 50 0.65 12.17 1.65
N LEU A 51 1.65 12.06 0.76
CA LEU A 51 2.63 13.12 0.50
C LEU A 51 2.07 14.24 -0.41
N THR A 52 2.41 15.50 -0.12
CA THR A 52 2.18 16.61 -1.07
C THR A 52 3.09 16.48 -2.30
N MET A 53 2.84 17.25 -3.36
CA MET A 53 3.67 17.20 -4.57
C MET A 53 5.10 17.68 -4.29
N GLU A 54 5.23 18.66 -3.40
CA GLU A 54 6.50 19.20 -2.92
C GLU A 54 7.26 18.13 -2.13
N GLU A 55 6.59 17.41 -1.22
CA GLU A 55 7.20 16.31 -0.47
C GLU A 55 7.59 15.14 -1.38
N VAL A 56 6.77 14.81 -2.38
CA VAL A 56 7.11 13.79 -3.39
C VAL A 56 8.37 14.21 -4.16
N LYS A 57 8.45 15.47 -4.59
CA LYS A 57 9.61 16.02 -5.29
C LYS A 57 10.86 15.94 -4.42
N LEU A 58 10.79 16.47 -3.19
CA LEU A 58 11.90 16.44 -2.23
C LEU A 58 12.34 14.99 -1.94
N LEU A 59 11.40 14.07 -1.75
CA LEU A 59 11.71 12.66 -1.51
C LEU A 59 12.48 12.06 -2.69
N LEU A 60 12.01 12.25 -3.91
CA LEU A 60 12.61 11.67 -5.11
C LEU A 60 13.98 12.30 -5.41
N GLU A 61 14.13 13.61 -5.30
CA GLU A 61 15.40 14.31 -5.53
C GLU A 61 16.50 13.92 -4.52
N ASN A 62 16.13 13.52 -3.30
CA ASN A 62 17.08 13.24 -2.22
C ASN A 62 17.22 11.75 -1.84
N CYS A 63 16.48 10.84 -2.49
CA CYS A 63 16.53 9.42 -2.14
C CYS A 63 17.75 8.66 -2.70
N GLY A 64 18.46 9.24 -3.65
CA GLY A 64 19.60 8.62 -4.33
C GLY A 64 19.19 7.54 -5.35
N ASP A 65 20.13 7.18 -6.21
CA ASP A 65 19.88 6.35 -7.40
C ASP A 65 19.36 4.94 -7.08
N ASP A 66 19.73 4.36 -5.93
CA ASP A 66 19.29 3.02 -5.54
C ASP A 66 17.81 2.99 -5.09
N LEU A 67 17.34 4.05 -4.44
CA LEU A 67 15.98 4.13 -3.90
C LEU A 67 15.01 4.78 -4.89
N TYR A 68 15.51 5.61 -5.80
CA TYR A 68 14.69 6.34 -6.76
C TYR A 68 13.79 5.41 -7.57
N PRO A 69 14.27 4.32 -8.20
CA PRO A 69 13.39 3.41 -8.94
C PRO A 69 12.31 2.76 -8.10
N ILE A 70 12.61 2.47 -6.82
CA ILE A 70 11.69 1.82 -5.88
C ILE A 70 10.57 2.78 -5.49
N PHE A 71 10.92 3.99 -5.01
CA PHE A 71 9.93 4.98 -4.59
C PHE A 71 9.10 5.51 -5.76
N HIS A 72 9.74 5.74 -6.91
CA HIS A 72 9.03 6.11 -8.14
C HIS A 72 8.02 5.03 -8.55
N THR A 73 8.38 3.75 -8.45
CA THR A 73 7.45 2.64 -8.73
C THR A 73 6.28 2.61 -7.75
N PHE A 74 6.51 2.78 -6.45
CA PHE A 74 5.42 2.85 -5.47
C PHE A 74 4.44 3.98 -5.77
N LEU A 75 4.95 5.18 -6.06
CA LEU A 75 4.14 6.38 -6.33
C LEU A 75 3.34 6.27 -7.62
N ASN A 76 3.77 5.47 -8.59
CA ASN A 76 3.12 5.32 -9.90
C ASN A 76 2.21 4.08 -10.01
N THR A 77 2.23 3.17 -9.03
CA THR A 77 1.47 1.91 -9.09
C THR A 77 0.58 1.67 -7.88
N GLY A 78 0.89 2.31 -6.74
CA GLY A 78 0.24 2.04 -5.47
C GLY A 78 0.36 0.59 -5.02
N MET A 79 1.33 -0.18 -5.52
CA MET A 79 1.48 -1.59 -5.14
C MET A 79 1.82 -1.74 -3.65
N ARG A 80 1.49 -2.89 -3.08
CA ARG A 80 1.92 -3.23 -1.72
C ARG A 80 3.40 -3.54 -1.71
N LYS A 81 4.03 -3.32 -0.57
CA LYS A 81 5.44 -3.64 -0.34
C LYS A 81 5.81 -5.06 -0.77
N SER A 82 5.04 -6.05 -0.33
CA SER A 82 5.30 -7.45 -0.69
C SER A 82 5.10 -7.73 -2.17
N GLU A 83 4.25 -6.96 -2.86
CA GLU A 83 4.09 -7.07 -4.32
C GLU A 83 5.34 -6.55 -5.04
N LEU A 84 5.96 -5.47 -4.53
CA LEU A 84 7.22 -4.94 -5.05
C LEU A 84 8.41 -5.89 -4.80
N GLU A 85 8.50 -6.45 -3.60
CA GLU A 85 9.57 -7.39 -3.21
C GLU A 85 9.62 -8.64 -4.08
N HIS A 86 8.46 -9.07 -4.59
CA HIS A 86 8.35 -10.25 -5.43
C HIS A 86 8.17 -9.87 -6.89
N LEU A 87 8.32 -8.62 -7.31
CA LEU A 87 8.13 -8.24 -8.71
C LEU A 87 9.26 -8.79 -9.58
N GLU A 88 8.93 -9.51 -10.65
CA GLU A 88 9.90 -10.06 -11.60
C GLU A 88 9.81 -9.36 -12.95
N TRP A 89 10.92 -9.36 -13.72
CA TRP A 89 10.94 -8.72 -15.05
C TRP A 89 9.89 -9.29 -16.01
N LYS A 90 9.55 -10.58 -15.90
CA LYS A 90 8.50 -11.22 -16.72
C LYS A 90 7.08 -10.77 -16.36
N ASP A 91 6.90 -10.11 -15.23
CA ASP A 91 5.61 -9.56 -14.81
C ASP A 91 5.37 -8.17 -15.42
N ILE A 92 6.38 -7.56 -16.06
CA ILE A 92 6.29 -6.25 -16.70
C ILE A 92 6.17 -6.42 -18.21
N ASP A 93 5.02 -6.04 -18.76
CA ASP A 93 4.80 -5.91 -20.20
C ASP A 93 5.10 -4.47 -20.62
N PHE A 94 6.31 -4.26 -21.18
CA PHE A 94 6.77 -2.95 -21.64
C PHE A 94 6.01 -2.45 -22.88
N ILE A 95 5.43 -3.35 -23.68
CA ILE A 95 4.68 -2.98 -24.90
C ILE A 95 3.27 -2.54 -24.52
N ARG A 96 2.57 -3.34 -23.71
CA ARG A 96 1.22 -3.03 -23.23
C ARG A 96 1.21 -2.02 -22.08
N LYS A 97 2.39 -1.67 -21.54
CA LYS A 97 2.60 -0.75 -20.41
C LYS A 97 1.82 -1.18 -19.17
N LYS A 98 2.01 -2.43 -18.77
CA LYS A 98 1.31 -3.03 -17.63
C LYS A 98 2.23 -3.85 -16.75
N ILE A 99 1.95 -3.84 -15.45
CA ILE A 99 2.53 -4.73 -14.46
C ILE A 99 1.48 -5.75 -14.01
N LYS A 100 1.79 -7.03 -14.07
CA LYS A 100 0.92 -8.11 -13.61
C LYS A 100 1.28 -8.54 -12.18
N ILE A 101 0.36 -8.32 -11.24
CA ILE A 101 0.44 -8.88 -9.89
C ILE A 101 -0.23 -10.26 -9.91
N ARG A 102 0.55 -11.32 -9.71
CA ARG A 102 0.10 -12.71 -9.82
C ARG A 102 0.63 -13.60 -8.68
N VAL A 103 0.03 -14.77 -8.54
CA VAL A 103 0.51 -15.86 -7.69
C VAL A 103 1.79 -16.45 -8.27
N LYS A 104 2.68 -16.85 -7.37
CA LYS A 104 3.98 -17.48 -7.63
C LYS A 104 4.13 -18.68 -6.70
N ASP A 105 5.06 -19.55 -7.01
CA ASP A 105 5.27 -20.79 -6.24
C ASP A 105 5.62 -20.52 -4.78
N THR A 106 6.40 -19.45 -4.53
CA THR A 106 6.88 -19.08 -3.19
C THR A 106 6.06 -17.96 -2.53
N TRP A 107 5.14 -17.33 -3.26
CA TRP A 107 4.46 -16.14 -2.78
C TRP A 107 3.13 -15.89 -3.48
N ARG A 108 2.14 -15.41 -2.72
CA ARG A 108 0.84 -14.97 -3.25
C ARG A 108 0.52 -13.54 -2.80
N PRO A 109 -0.12 -12.72 -3.66
CA PRO A 109 -0.61 -11.42 -3.24
C PRO A 109 -1.64 -11.57 -2.13
N LYS A 110 -1.63 -10.62 -1.19
CA LYS A 110 -2.65 -10.55 -0.13
C LYS A 110 -4.05 -10.25 -0.68
N SER A 111 -4.10 -9.59 -1.84
CA SER A 111 -5.33 -9.37 -2.61
C SER A 111 -5.40 -10.31 -3.81
N SER A 112 -6.44 -10.19 -4.63
CA SER A 112 -6.53 -10.87 -5.91
C SER A 112 -5.40 -10.45 -6.86
N GLU A 113 -5.14 -11.32 -7.84
CA GLU A 113 -4.35 -11.00 -9.01
C GLU A 113 -4.97 -9.81 -9.76
N ARG A 114 -4.11 -8.99 -10.38
CA ARG A 114 -4.55 -7.82 -11.16
C ARG A 114 -3.45 -7.32 -12.09
N GLU A 115 -3.85 -6.50 -13.05
CA GLU A 115 -2.93 -5.71 -13.87
C GLU A 115 -2.98 -4.25 -13.44
N ILE A 116 -1.81 -3.62 -13.36
CA ILE A 116 -1.65 -2.20 -13.06
C ILE A 116 -1.09 -1.54 -14.32
N PRO A 117 -1.86 -0.67 -15.01
CA PRO A 117 -1.33 0.17 -16.07
C PRO A 117 -0.24 1.10 -15.53
N ILE A 118 0.84 1.28 -16.29
CA ILE A 118 1.94 2.16 -15.93
C ILE A 118 2.17 3.22 -16.99
N ASN A 119 2.61 4.40 -16.56
CA ASN A 119 2.86 5.53 -17.44
C ASN A 119 4.24 5.45 -18.12
N GLU A 120 4.46 6.34 -19.10
CA GLU A 120 5.71 6.36 -19.87
C GLU A 120 6.94 6.60 -19.00
N GLY A 121 6.85 7.54 -18.04
CA GLY A 121 7.97 7.84 -17.15
C GLY A 121 8.42 6.62 -16.33
N LEU A 122 7.48 5.78 -15.88
CA LEU A 122 7.83 4.54 -15.18
C LEU A 122 8.42 3.48 -16.14
N ILE A 123 7.93 3.40 -17.38
CA ILE A 123 8.48 2.50 -18.41
C ILE A 123 9.94 2.86 -18.74
N GLU A 124 10.22 4.14 -18.98
CA GLU A 124 11.57 4.63 -19.27
C GLU A 124 12.53 4.32 -18.12
N LEU A 125 12.10 4.62 -16.89
CA LEU A 125 12.85 4.31 -15.68
C LEU A 125 13.14 2.80 -15.56
N LEU A 126 12.12 1.95 -15.66
CA LEU A 126 12.29 0.50 -15.51
C LEU A 126 13.14 -0.09 -16.64
N THR A 127 13.07 0.49 -17.84
CA THR A 127 13.93 0.10 -18.97
C THR A 127 15.39 0.42 -18.70
N LYS A 128 15.69 1.60 -18.14
CA LYS A 128 17.05 1.97 -17.70
C LYS A 128 17.53 1.06 -16.56
N HIS A 129 16.66 0.81 -15.58
CA HIS A 129 16.95 -0.06 -14.43
C HIS A 129 17.25 -1.51 -14.84
N LYS A 130 16.53 -2.04 -15.84
CA LYS A 130 16.76 -3.39 -16.38
C LYS A 130 18.14 -3.56 -17.01
N LYS A 131 18.71 -2.49 -17.57
CA LYS A 131 20.05 -2.53 -18.18
C LYS A 131 21.16 -2.58 -17.12
N THR A 132 20.91 -2.03 -15.93
CA THR A 132 21.94 -1.89 -14.88
C THR A 132 21.89 -3.00 -13.84
N LYS A 133 20.73 -3.64 -13.63
CA LYS A 133 20.56 -4.73 -12.65
C LYS A 133 20.29 -6.06 -13.34
N GLN A 134 21.16 -7.04 -13.08
CA GLN A 134 21.00 -8.41 -13.56
C GLN A 134 20.29 -9.25 -12.50
N GLY A 135 19.27 -10.01 -12.89
CA GLY A 135 18.50 -10.85 -11.98
C GLY A 135 17.09 -11.15 -12.50
N THR A 136 16.37 -12.03 -11.79
CA THR A 136 14.97 -12.33 -12.10
C THR A 136 14.02 -11.29 -11.50
N LEU A 137 14.33 -10.83 -10.28
CA LEU A 137 13.60 -9.79 -9.58
C LEU A 137 13.92 -8.41 -10.18
N VAL A 138 12.92 -7.51 -10.17
CA VAL A 138 13.09 -6.11 -10.59
C VAL A 138 13.87 -5.33 -9.55
N PHE A 139 13.57 -5.57 -8.27
CA PHE A 139 14.21 -4.90 -7.15
C PHE A 139 14.82 -5.96 -6.22
N HIS A 140 16.14 -5.96 -6.17
CA HIS A 140 16.92 -6.88 -5.34
C HIS A 140 18.16 -6.17 -4.79
N ARG A 141 18.76 -6.78 -3.79
CA ARG A 141 20.07 -6.40 -3.26
C ARG A 141 21.17 -6.85 -4.22
N ASP A 142 22.40 -6.36 -4.04
CA ASP A 142 23.51 -6.70 -4.94
C ASP A 142 23.89 -8.20 -4.91
N ASP A 143 23.52 -8.92 -3.84
CA ASP A 143 23.65 -10.38 -3.73
C ASP A 143 22.54 -11.17 -4.46
N GLY A 144 21.64 -10.47 -5.17
CA GLY A 144 20.52 -11.06 -5.90
C GLY A 144 19.29 -11.39 -5.05
N GLN A 145 19.37 -11.21 -3.72
CA GLN A 145 18.27 -11.51 -2.81
C GLN A 145 17.22 -10.39 -2.81
N PRO A 146 15.95 -10.68 -2.44
CA PRO A 146 14.93 -9.66 -2.28
C PRO A 146 15.36 -8.53 -1.33
N ILE A 147 14.85 -7.32 -1.58
CA ILE A 147 15.10 -6.19 -0.70
C ILE A 147 14.55 -6.47 0.70
N GLU A 148 15.39 -6.28 1.72
CA GLU A 148 14.96 -6.55 3.08
C GLU A 148 13.87 -5.54 3.53
N PRO A 149 12.71 -6.05 3.98
CA PRO A 149 11.57 -5.22 4.36
C PRO A 149 11.90 -4.10 5.34
N ASN A 150 12.66 -4.42 6.40
CA ASN A 150 12.94 -3.47 7.48
C ASN A 150 13.98 -2.42 7.06
N SER A 151 14.89 -2.78 6.16
CA SER A 151 15.89 -1.87 5.61
C SER A 151 15.22 -0.72 4.84
N LEU A 152 14.29 -1.03 3.93
CA LEU A 152 13.64 -0.01 3.11
C LEU A 152 12.78 0.96 3.94
N ARG A 153 12.08 0.46 4.97
CA ARG A 153 11.31 1.32 5.89
C ARG A 153 12.23 2.25 6.69
N LYS A 154 13.34 1.73 7.22
CA LYS A 154 14.32 2.53 7.96
C LYS A 154 14.91 3.63 7.08
N LYS A 155 15.31 3.29 5.84
CA LYS A 155 15.80 4.26 4.86
C LYS A 155 14.78 5.37 4.58
N LEU A 156 13.52 5.01 4.35
CA LEU A 156 12.43 5.99 4.19
C LEU A 156 12.33 6.90 5.42
N MET A 157 12.26 6.34 6.63
CA MET A 157 12.13 7.12 7.87
C MET A 157 13.29 8.08 8.10
N THR A 158 14.53 7.64 7.86
CA THR A 158 15.71 8.50 7.98
C THR A 158 15.63 9.65 6.98
N LEU A 159 15.28 9.35 5.72
CA LEU A 159 15.17 10.34 4.67
C LEU A 159 14.07 11.37 4.97
N THR A 160 12.87 10.92 5.29
CA THR A 160 11.73 11.82 5.56
C THR A 160 11.94 12.66 6.81
N LYS A 161 12.62 12.12 7.83
CA LYS A 161 13.06 12.91 9.00
C LYS A 161 14.01 14.03 8.59
N ASN A 162 15.00 13.75 7.75
CA ASN A 162 15.99 14.74 7.30
C ASN A 162 15.38 15.80 6.37
N LEU A 163 14.35 15.44 5.61
CA LEU A 163 13.65 16.34 4.68
C LEU A 163 12.52 17.17 5.33
N GLY A 164 12.28 17.01 6.64
CA GLY A 164 11.32 17.83 7.39
C GLY A 164 9.90 17.28 7.51
N PHE A 165 9.63 16.04 7.10
CA PHE A 165 8.33 15.37 7.24
C PHE A 165 8.44 14.01 7.98
N PRO A 166 8.81 14.04 9.28
CA PRO A 166 9.13 12.83 10.06
C PRO A 166 7.91 11.94 10.36
N ASP A 167 6.71 12.43 10.10
CA ASP A 167 5.45 11.69 10.29
C ASP A 167 5.25 10.60 9.22
N VAL A 168 5.97 10.69 8.09
CA VAL A 168 6.03 9.64 7.07
C VAL A 168 6.93 8.49 7.51
N THR A 169 6.31 7.51 8.16
CA THR A 169 7.03 6.38 8.80
C THR A 169 6.81 5.01 8.16
N LYS A 170 5.95 4.92 7.14
CA LYS A 170 5.51 3.67 6.53
C LYS A 170 5.58 3.77 5.01
N LEU A 171 6.06 2.71 4.35
CA LEU A 171 6.01 2.61 2.88
C LEU A 171 4.58 2.68 2.34
N HIS A 172 3.60 2.27 3.13
CA HIS A 172 2.18 2.35 2.76
C HIS A 172 1.71 3.79 2.55
N THR A 173 2.41 4.79 3.10
CA THR A 173 2.15 6.21 2.82
C THR A 173 2.32 6.51 1.33
N LEU A 174 3.30 5.92 0.63
CA LEU A 174 3.47 6.13 -0.82
C LEU A 174 2.30 5.57 -1.63
N ARG A 175 1.70 4.46 -1.16
CA ARG A 175 0.47 3.92 -1.75
C ARG A 175 -0.74 4.80 -1.46
N HIS A 176 -0.84 5.38 -0.26
CA HIS A 176 -1.85 6.38 0.04
C HIS A 176 -1.69 7.61 -0.86
N THR A 177 -0.46 8.04 -1.14
CA THR A 177 -0.15 9.11 -2.11
C THR A 177 -0.70 8.79 -3.50
N PHE A 178 -0.40 7.63 -4.05
CA PHE A 178 -0.96 7.19 -5.34
C PHE A 178 -2.49 7.24 -5.36
N ALA A 179 -3.13 6.65 -4.34
CA ALA A 179 -4.58 6.61 -4.24
C ALA A 179 -5.22 8.01 -4.12
N SER A 180 -4.62 8.86 -3.28
CA SER A 180 -5.09 10.22 -3.01
C SER A 180 -5.05 11.06 -4.28
N TYR A 181 -3.93 11.02 -5.03
CA TYR A 181 -3.84 11.77 -6.27
C TYR A 181 -4.75 11.26 -7.37
N LEU A 182 -5.03 9.95 -7.46
CA LEU A 182 -6.03 9.46 -8.41
C LEU A 182 -7.41 10.05 -8.11
N VAL A 183 -7.83 10.04 -6.84
CA VAL A 183 -9.12 10.60 -6.44
C VAL A 183 -9.15 12.12 -6.65
N MET A 184 -8.08 12.83 -6.30
CA MET A 184 -7.91 14.27 -6.57
C MET A 184 -7.79 14.61 -8.06
N LYS A 185 -7.66 13.61 -8.94
CA LYS A 185 -7.73 13.81 -10.40
C LYS A 185 -9.08 13.37 -10.97
N GLY A 186 -10.06 13.09 -10.11
CA GLY A 186 -11.41 12.71 -10.50
C GLY A 186 -11.56 11.26 -10.93
N VAL A 187 -10.60 10.38 -10.63
CA VAL A 187 -10.74 8.94 -10.91
C VAL A 187 -11.74 8.33 -9.93
N ASP A 188 -12.68 7.55 -10.45
CA ASP A 188 -13.75 6.94 -9.65
C ASP A 188 -13.21 5.91 -8.65
N LEU A 189 -13.84 5.83 -7.47
CA LEU A 189 -13.42 4.93 -6.39
C LEU A 189 -13.42 3.44 -6.79
N PRO A 190 -14.35 2.92 -7.62
CA PRO A 190 -14.24 1.57 -8.17
C PRO A 190 -12.96 1.32 -8.97
N THR A 191 -12.55 2.25 -9.82
CA THR A 191 -11.28 2.18 -10.56
C THR A 191 -10.08 2.21 -9.61
N VAL A 192 -10.07 3.11 -8.64
CA VAL A 192 -9.01 3.16 -7.61
C VAL A 192 -8.95 1.86 -6.79
N LYS A 193 -10.11 1.29 -6.39
CA LYS A 193 -10.21 -0.01 -5.72
C LYS A 193 -9.55 -1.12 -6.54
N LYS A 194 -9.83 -1.15 -7.85
CA LYS A 194 -9.26 -2.15 -8.78
C LYS A 194 -7.75 -2.01 -8.88
N LEU A 195 -7.23 -0.81 -9.10
CA LEU A 195 -5.79 -0.53 -9.19
C LEU A 195 -5.04 -0.91 -7.90
N LEU A 196 -5.63 -0.56 -6.76
CA LEU A 196 -5.07 -0.87 -5.44
C LEU A 196 -5.21 -2.36 -5.06
N GLY A 197 -6.14 -3.10 -5.68
CA GLY A 197 -6.47 -4.46 -5.24
C GLY A 197 -7.06 -4.47 -3.83
N HIS A 198 -8.02 -3.58 -3.54
CA HIS A 198 -8.77 -3.60 -2.29
C HIS A 198 -9.89 -4.64 -2.35
N SER A 199 -10.03 -5.43 -1.28
CA SER A 199 -11.04 -6.49 -1.20
C SER A 199 -12.46 -5.93 -1.12
N SER A 200 -12.67 -4.86 -0.33
CA SER A 200 -13.93 -4.13 -0.25
C SER A 200 -13.79 -2.68 -0.73
N ILE A 201 -14.91 -2.08 -1.12
CA ILE A 201 -14.94 -0.66 -1.50
C ILE A 201 -14.72 0.24 -0.27
N ASP A 202 -15.12 -0.18 0.92
CA ASP A 202 -14.94 0.56 2.18
C ASP A 202 -13.47 0.92 2.44
N MET A 203 -12.54 0.04 2.06
CA MET A 203 -11.10 0.32 2.15
C MET A 203 -10.66 1.49 1.26
N THR A 204 -11.36 1.74 0.16
CA THR A 204 -11.12 2.86 -0.77
C THR A 204 -11.94 4.09 -0.38
N MET A 205 -13.09 3.91 0.28
CA MET A 205 -13.94 5.02 0.74
C MET A 205 -13.22 5.98 1.69
N ILE A 206 -12.12 5.55 2.34
CA ILE A 206 -11.27 6.44 3.14
C ILE A 206 -10.70 7.63 2.35
N TYR A 207 -10.62 7.55 1.02
CA TYR A 207 -10.16 8.65 0.15
C TYR A 207 -11.30 9.50 -0.42
N SER A 208 -12.58 9.14 -0.18
CA SER A 208 -13.74 9.82 -0.78
C SER A 208 -13.77 11.34 -0.53
N HIS A 209 -13.41 11.78 0.67
CA HIS A 209 -13.32 13.20 1.02
C HIS A 209 -12.33 14.03 0.16
N LEU A 210 -11.46 13.37 -0.61
CA LEU A 210 -10.55 14.05 -1.54
C LEU A 210 -11.20 14.35 -2.89
N SER A 211 -12.41 13.84 -3.13
CA SER A 211 -13.20 14.17 -4.32
C SER A 211 -13.98 15.48 -4.17
N ASP A 212 -13.98 16.10 -2.99
CA ASP A 212 -14.85 17.26 -2.69
C ASP A 212 -14.60 18.45 -3.63
N GLU A 213 -13.35 18.70 -4.05
CA GLU A 213 -13.02 19.73 -5.07
C GLU A 213 -13.60 19.44 -6.47
N HIS A 214 -14.06 18.21 -6.72
CA HIS A 214 -14.63 17.78 -8.00
C HIS A 214 -16.16 17.76 -7.99
N VAL A 215 -16.81 17.93 -6.83
CA VAL A 215 -18.27 17.87 -6.73
C VAL A 215 -18.90 18.99 -7.55
N ASP A 216 -18.39 20.21 -7.42
CA ASP A 216 -18.90 21.37 -8.15
C ASP A 216 -18.67 21.21 -9.66
N LYS A 217 -17.45 20.83 -10.07
CA LYS A 217 -17.10 20.55 -11.47
C LYS A 217 -17.87 19.37 -12.07
N ALA A 218 -18.32 18.42 -11.26
CA ALA A 218 -19.11 17.29 -11.73
C ALA A 218 -20.52 17.73 -12.14
N VAL A 219 -21.12 18.66 -11.38
CA VAL A 219 -22.43 19.23 -11.71
C VAL A 219 -22.34 20.12 -12.95
N GLU A 220 -21.28 20.91 -13.12
CA GLU A 220 -21.06 21.73 -14.34
C GLU A 220 -21.01 20.92 -15.64
N LYS A 221 -20.69 19.62 -15.58
CA LYS A 221 -20.69 18.74 -16.75
C LYS A 221 -22.09 18.31 -17.19
N LEU A 222 -23.10 18.49 -16.35
CA LEU A 222 -24.49 18.21 -16.70
C LEU A 222 -24.98 19.29 -17.67
N LYS A 223 -24.96 18.96 -18.96
CA LYS A 223 -25.50 19.80 -20.03
C LYS A 223 -26.83 19.22 -20.49
N PHE A 224 -27.88 19.52 -19.74
CA PHE A 224 -29.27 19.36 -20.19
C PHE A 224 -29.99 20.70 -20.03
#